data_AF-A0A2E6BVB9-F1
#
_entry.id   AF-A0A2E6BVB9-F1
#
_cell.length_a   1.000
_cell.length_b   1.000
_cell.length_c   1.000
_cell.angle_alpha   90.00
_cell.angle_beta   90.00
_cell.angle_gamma   90.00
#
_symmetry.space_group_name_H-M   'P 1'
#
loop_
_entity.id
_entity.type
_entity.pdbx_description
1 polymer ?
#
loop_
_entity_poly.entity_id
_entity_poly.type
_entity_poly.pdbx_seq_one_letter_code
_entity_poly.pdbx_strand_id
1 'polypeptide(L)'
;MKKYFLIFIFICISESLTAQTNTFLSHSYFSYIEKDMHSIGINKHTSVKPFLFSNDDTLFFNSFKPLTSSKLLIYNFLNSNFISTRENDYYLALNPLFHFEIGKDNNRRYINTRGFEVKGTIGSKLSFYSSFYENQMLLPDYINTFIENHSNVVPGVGIAKHTSLKDGLIDLYYSSGYINYNINSFFDIQLGHGKNFIGDGYRTMFISDNAFNYPYLKVTTDVWKLKYINLFSYFQDVNFDIDAANISMSKFCATHYLSGNVGERLNIGIFESIMFGEDSVGNSFDINYLNPVIFYRPLEYSIGYSRKGNALLGFLLKYKLTSNCHFYAQLILDEFRLRDFKSQNGAFTNKYGGQLGFKYFDVFELENLSFQSELNFARPFTYSHFNPHLNYSHYAQPLAHPLGTSFIENVSIVRYRKNRWLSNLKIVLANHGGEIEGDSTNYGSDIFIPYNENNNETGNNIAQGNSAKLRLIDFRLGYIINPKTNMKFEVGIVNRSFSDKNSFYENQYIFFAFKTDLQNFYYDF
;
A
#
# COMPACT_ATOMS: atom_id res chain seq x y z
N MET A 1 13.03 -50.60 20.92
CA MET A 1 12.45 -49.40 20.27
C MET A 1 13.11 -48.16 20.85
N LYS A 2 14.05 -47.54 20.12
CA LYS A 2 14.76 -46.32 20.52
C LYS A 2 13.89 -45.11 20.17
N LYS A 3 13.46 -44.33 21.18
CA LYS A 3 12.80 -43.04 20.99
C LYS A 3 13.89 -41.99 20.75
N TYR A 4 13.93 -41.40 19.56
CA TYR A 4 14.73 -40.20 19.28
C TYR A 4 13.94 -38.99 19.76
N PHE A 5 14.45 -38.32 20.80
CA PHE A 5 13.96 -37.03 21.26
C PHE A 5 14.79 -35.96 20.53
N LEU A 6 14.17 -35.26 19.58
CA LEU A 6 14.79 -34.19 18.82
C LEU A 6 14.73 -32.91 19.68
N ILE A 7 15.82 -32.62 20.39
CA ILE A 7 15.99 -31.35 21.10
C ILE A 7 16.53 -30.34 20.08
N PHE A 8 15.69 -29.38 19.69
CA PHE A 8 16.15 -28.17 19.00
C PHE A 8 16.90 -27.29 20.00
N ILE A 9 18.24 -27.38 19.99
CA ILE A 9 19.10 -26.47 20.72
C ILE A 9 19.20 -25.19 19.88
N PHE A 10 18.56 -24.11 20.35
CA PHE A 10 18.82 -22.76 19.86
C PHE A 10 20.24 -22.37 20.30
N ILE A 11 21.22 -22.56 19.42
CA ILE A 11 22.55 -21.95 19.57
C ILE A 11 22.37 -20.46 19.27
N CYS A 12 22.35 -19.64 20.32
CA CYS A 12 22.50 -18.19 20.20
C CYS A 12 23.93 -17.89 19.74
N ILE A 13 24.15 -17.91 18.43
CA ILE A 13 25.33 -17.28 17.83
C ILE A 13 25.16 -15.77 18.08
N SER A 14 26.11 -15.16 18.79
CA SER A 14 26.16 -13.73 19.02
C SER A 14 26.49 -13.00 17.71
N GLU A 15 25.50 -12.89 16.83
CA GLU A 15 25.58 -12.01 15.68
C GLU A 15 25.47 -10.56 16.19
N SER A 16 26.34 -9.69 15.68
CA SER A 16 26.24 -8.25 15.92
C SER A 16 24.94 -7.74 15.28
N LEU A 17 23.90 -7.61 16.10
CA LEU A 17 22.64 -7.02 15.70
C LEU A 17 22.83 -5.54 15.39
N THR A 18 22.22 -5.08 14.30
CA THR A 18 22.13 -3.68 13.93
C THR A 18 20.66 -3.32 13.89
N ALA A 19 20.29 -2.19 14.51
CA ALA A 19 18.92 -1.70 14.50
C ALA A 19 18.48 -1.49 13.05
N GLN A 20 17.29 -1.98 12.71
CA GLN A 20 16.73 -1.89 11.37
C GLN A 20 15.75 -0.72 11.27
N THR A 21 15.70 -0.07 10.11
CA THR A 21 14.77 1.02 9.82
C THR A 21 13.94 0.70 8.58
N ASN A 22 12.73 1.24 8.53
CA ASN A 22 11.87 1.08 7.37
C ASN A 22 12.41 1.93 6.20
N THR A 23 12.37 1.36 5.00
CA THR A 23 12.49 2.13 3.75
C THR A 23 11.32 3.08 3.56
N PHE A 24 11.53 4.10 2.73
CA PHE A 24 10.42 4.90 2.19
C PHE A 24 9.48 4.02 1.36
N LEU A 25 8.19 4.35 1.39
CA LEU A 25 7.20 3.64 0.58
C LEU A 25 7.22 4.08 -0.89
N SER A 26 7.83 5.23 -1.20
CA SER A 26 7.83 5.81 -2.56
C SER A 26 8.21 4.80 -3.64
N HIS A 27 7.34 4.60 -4.64
CA HIS A 27 7.61 3.74 -5.79
C HIS A 27 8.84 4.19 -6.59
N SER A 28 9.08 5.50 -6.63
CA SER A 28 10.27 6.05 -7.27
C SER A 28 11.54 5.57 -6.59
N TYR A 29 11.51 5.37 -5.27
CA TYR A 29 12.62 4.84 -4.49
C TYR A 29 12.75 3.32 -4.66
N PHE A 30 11.66 2.57 -4.48
CA PHE A 30 11.68 1.11 -4.54
C PHE A 30 12.19 0.55 -5.86
N SER A 31 11.83 1.16 -6.98
CA SER A 31 12.20 0.65 -8.30
C SER A 31 13.73 0.52 -8.52
N TYR A 32 14.54 1.25 -7.76
CA TYR A 32 16.00 1.21 -7.87
C TYR A 32 16.67 0.29 -6.86
N ILE A 33 16.06 0.07 -5.69
CA ILE A 33 16.62 -0.82 -4.65
C ILE A 33 16.18 -2.27 -4.84
N GLU A 34 15.00 -2.49 -5.45
CA GLU A 34 14.44 -3.82 -5.64
C GLU A 34 15.30 -4.68 -6.58
N LYS A 35 15.95 -4.08 -7.59
CA LYS A 35 16.77 -4.79 -8.59
C LYS A 35 17.71 -5.82 -7.96
N ASP A 36 18.51 -5.39 -6.97
CA ASP A 36 19.50 -6.24 -6.33
C ASP A 36 18.85 -7.36 -5.51
N MET A 37 17.68 -7.09 -4.92
CA MET A 37 16.89 -8.07 -4.17
C MET A 37 16.24 -9.13 -5.08
N HIS A 38 16.06 -8.83 -6.37
CA HIS A 38 15.46 -9.73 -7.35
C HIS A 38 16.46 -10.69 -8.04
N SER A 39 17.76 -10.50 -7.85
CA SER A 39 18.78 -11.36 -8.46
C SER A 39 18.59 -12.85 -8.11
N ILE A 40 18.87 -13.74 -9.06
CA ILE A 40 18.80 -15.20 -8.83
C ILE A 40 19.83 -15.59 -7.76
N GLY A 41 19.45 -16.50 -6.86
CA GLY A 41 20.28 -16.92 -5.72
C GLY A 41 20.16 -16.01 -4.50
N ILE A 42 19.65 -14.78 -4.64
CA ILE A 42 19.36 -13.90 -3.50
C ILE A 42 18.07 -14.33 -2.80
N ASN A 43 18.21 -14.67 -1.51
CA ASN A 43 17.14 -15.11 -0.63
C ASN A 43 16.49 -13.92 0.10
N LYS A 44 15.87 -13.00 -0.65
CA LYS A 44 15.14 -11.84 -0.11
C LYS A 44 13.66 -11.93 -0.50
N HIS A 45 12.79 -11.59 0.45
CA HIS A 45 11.34 -11.51 0.26
C HIS A 45 10.93 -10.06 -0.01
N THR A 46 10.64 -9.73 -1.27
CA THR A 46 10.31 -8.36 -1.74
C THR A 46 8.82 -8.02 -1.68
N SER A 47 8.00 -9.00 -1.30
CA SER A 47 6.55 -8.86 -1.28
C SER A 47 6.02 -8.12 -0.05
N VAL A 48 6.83 -7.72 0.92
CA VAL A 48 6.40 -7.04 2.16
C VAL A 48 7.10 -5.71 2.26
N LYS A 49 6.33 -4.62 2.29
CA LYS A 49 6.82 -3.24 2.33
C LYS A 49 6.17 -2.48 3.49
N PRO A 50 6.88 -1.51 4.12
CA PRO A 50 8.26 -1.12 3.82
C PRO A 50 9.28 -2.21 4.16
N PHE A 51 10.42 -2.21 3.47
CA PHE A 51 11.51 -3.13 3.78
C PHE A 51 12.22 -2.68 5.05
N LEU A 52 12.67 -3.65 5.86
CA LEU A 52 13.56 -3.40 6.98
C LEU A 52 15.00 -3.43 6.47
N PHE A 53 15.69 -2.30 6.59
CA PHE A 53 17.10 -2.13 6.23
C PHE A 53 17.96 -1.97 7.47
N SER A 54 19.13 -2.61 7.50
CA SER A 54 20.16 -2.27 8.46
C SER A 54 20.86 -0.96 8.03
N ASN A 55 21.60 -0.34 8.95
CA ASN A 55 22.36 0.87 8.63
C ASN A 55 23.37 0.70 7.47
N ASP A 56 23.70 -0.54 7.09
CA ASP A 56 24.64 -0.86 6.03
C ASP A 56 24.02 -0.85 4.62
N ASP A 57 22.68 -0.84 4.51
CA ASP A 57 21.94 -0.77 3.24
C ASP A 57 21.90 0.67 2.66
N THR A 58 23.08 1.30 2.58
CA THR A 58 23.26 2.69 2.11
C THR A 58 23.66 2.80 0.65
N LEU A 59 23.83 1.68 -0.05
CA LEU A 59 24.33 1.60 -1.42
C LEU A 59 23.58 2.54 -2.38
N PHE A 60 22.24 2.57 -2.29
CA PHE A 60 21.44 3.48 -3.11
C PHE A 60 21.79 4.95 -2.86
N PHE A 61 21.85 5.37 -1.59
CA PHE A 61 22.14 6.76 -1.24
C PHE A 61 23.56 7.17 -1.61
N ASN A 62 24.51 6.25 -1.49
CA ASN A 62 25.91 6.48 -1.79
C ASN A 62 26.21 6.43 -3.30
N SER A 63 25.28 5.96 -4.13
CA SER A 63 25.42 5.96 -5.59
C SER A 63 25.40 7.36 -6.22
N PHE A 64 25.00 8.39 -5.48
CA PHE A 64 24.90 9.76 -5.98
C PHE A 64 26.15 10.57 -5.64
N LYS A 65 26.75 11.20 -6.66
CA LYS A 65 27.82 12.19 -6.44
C LYS A 65 27.28 13.38 -5.63
N PRO A 66 27.87 13.74 -4.48
CA PRO A 66 27.38 14.83 -3.64
C PRO A 66 27.46 16.19 -4.35
N LEU A 67 26.49 17.05 -4.09
CA LEU A 67 26.49 18.45 -4.50
C LEU A 67 27.43 19.25 -3.58
N THR A 68 28.26 20.10 -4.17
CA THR A 68 29.29 20.84 -3.43
C THR A 68 28.72 22.07 -2.73
N SER A 69 29.08 22.27 -1.46
CA SER A 69 28.81 23.48 -0.70
C SER A 69 29.83 23.62 0.41
N SER A 70 30.34 24.83 0.64
CA SER A 70 31.25 25.14 1.75
C SER A 70 30.53 25.33 3.08
N LYS A 71 29.22 25.65 3.07
CA LYS A 71 28.41 25.80 4.28
C LYS A 71 27.80 24.46 4.69
N LEU A 72 28.09 24.01 5.91
CA LEU A 72 27.66 22.70 6.44
C LEU A 72 26.14 22.49 6.36
N LEU A 73 25.33 23.47 6.78
CA LEU A 73 23.87 23.35 6.73
C LEU A 73 23.32 23.18 5.31
N ILE A 74 23.90 23.91 4.35
CA ILE A 74 23.52 23.79 2.93
C ILE A 74 23.98 22.43 2.40
N TYR A 75 25.20 21.99 2.74
CA TYR A 75 25.69 20.68 2.35
C TYR A 75 24.79 19.55 2.87
N ASN A 76 24.37 19.64 4.15
CA ASN A 76 23.47 18.69 4.78
C ASN A 76 22.09 18.69 4.10
N PHE A 77 21.50 19.87 3.90
CA PHE A 77 20.22 20.01 3.20
C PHE A 77 20.25 19.36 1.81
N LEU A 78 21.37 19.47 1.10
CA LEU A 78 21.53 18.93 -0.25
C LEU A 78 21.94 17.45 -0.31
N ASN A 79 22.57 16.88 0.71
CA ASN A 79 23.21 15.56 0.57
C ASN A 79 23.01 14.58 1.74
N SER A 80 22.60 15.05 2.91
CA SER A 80 22.59 14.25 4.15
C SER A 80 21.28 14.44 4.91
N ASN A 81 21.23 13.97 6.16
CA ASN A 81 20.23 14.48 7.09
C ASN A 81 20.55 15.93 7.44
N PHE A 82 19.54 16.77 7.56
CA PHE A 82 19.65 18.21 7.78
C PHE A 82 20.35 18.51 9.11
N ILE A 83 19.81 17.96 10.20
CA ILE A 83 20.44 17.95 11.52
C ILE A 83 20.53 16.49 11.97
N SER A 84 21.70 16.06 12.42
CA SER A 84 21.85 14.74 13.00
C SER A 84 22.95 14.72 14.04
N THR A 85 22.78 13.89 15.07
CA THR A 85 23.80 13.54 16.04
C THR A 85 23.98 12.02 16.07
N ARG A 86 25.22 11.57 16.24
CA ARG A 86 25.59 10.16 16.32
C ARG A 86 26.63 10.00 17.41
N GLU A 87 26.24 9.28 18.45
CA GLU A 87 27.11 8.79 19.51
C GLU A 87 27.13 7.25 19.47
N ASN A 88 27.86 6.63 20.41
CA ASN A 88 28.00 5.17 20.47
C ASN A 88 26.66 4.43 20.64
N ASP A 89 25.80 4.93 21.52
CA ASP A 89 24.53 4.27 21.88
C ASP A 89 23.30 4.93 21.28
N TYR A 90 23.45 6.04 20.56
CA TYR A 90 22.30 6.73 19.98
C TYR A 90 22.62 7.43 18.67
N TYR A 91 21.64 7.38 17.78
CA TYR A 91 21.61 8.14 16.55
C TYR A 91 20.27 8.86 16.46
N LEU A 92 20.30 10.15 16.15
CA LEU A 92 19.12 10.97 15.97
C LEU A 92 19.30 11.84 14.73
N ALA A 93 18.28 11.92 13.89
CA ALA A 93 18.21 12.79 12.73
C ALA A 93 16.86 13.51 12.67
N LEU A 94 16.91 14.78 12.29
CA LEU A 94 15.76 15.65 12.05
C LEU A 94 15.87 16.20 10.63
N ASN A 95 14.82 16.03 9.82
CA ASN A 95 14.77 16.55 8.46
C ASN A 95 13.49 17.35 8.22
N PRO A 96 13.56 18.48 7.51
CA PRO A 96 12.36 19.14 7.00
C PRO A 96 11.72 18.28 5.90
N LEU A 97 10.40 18.19 5.92
CA LEU A 97 9.60 17.54 4.90
C LEU A 97 8.69 18.58 4.25
N PHE A 98 8.49 18.47 2.94
CA PHE A 98 7.63 19.41 2.23
C PHE A 98 7.22 18.88 0.87
N HIS A 99 6.15 19.48 0.34
CA HIS A 99 5.73 19.33 -1.05
C HIS A 99 5.12 20.66 -1.47
N PHE A 100 5.85 21.41 -2.27
CA PHE A 100 5.37 22.63 -2.90
C PHE A 100 5.12 22.33 -4.36
N GLU A 101 3.87 22.40 -4.79
CA GLU A 101 3.47 22.16 -6.17
C GLU A 101 2.62 23.30 -6.68
N ILE A 102 2.87 23.72 -7.91
CA ILE A 102 2.03 24.64 -8.65
C ILE A 102 1.68 24.03 -10.00
N GLY A 103 0.43 24.15 -10.40
CA GLY A 103 -0.04 23.63 -11.68
C GLY A 103 -1.32 24.32 -12.14
N LYS A 104 -1.76 23.95 -13.35
CA LYS A 104 -3.00 24.46 -13.94
C LYS A 104 -3.81 23.29 -14.50
N ASP A 105 -5.03 23.11 -14.01
CA ASP A 105 -5.99 22.07 -14.40
C ASP A 105 -7.39 22.70 -14.48
N ASN A 106 -7.80 23.24 -15.64
CA ASN A 106 -8.95 24.15 -15.84
C ASN A 106 -8.96 25.40 -14.93
N ASN A 107 -8.89 25.22 -13.61
CA ASN A 107 -8.63 26.14 -12.52
C ASN A 107 -7.17 26.10 -12.01
N ARG A 108 -6.93 26.74 -10.86
CA ARG A 108 -5.64 26.77 -10.17
C ARG A 108 -5.46 25.47 -9.36
N ARG A 109 -4.28 24.86 -9.46
CA ARG A 109 -3.86 23.71 -8.67
C ARG A 109 -2.62 24.07 -7.86
N TYR A 110 -2.61 23.72 -6.58
CA TYR A 110 -1.38 23.79 -5.80
C TYR A 110 -1.38 22.77 -4.66
N ILE A 111 -0.19 22.43 -4.19
CA ILE A 111 0.03 21.70 -2.94
C ILE A 111 1.04 22.51 -2.12
N ASN A 112 0.71 22.76 -0.87
CA ASN A 112 1.58 23.39 0.11
C ASN A 112 1.61 22.50 1.36
N THR A 113 2.54 21.55 1.35
CA THR A 113 2.79 20.66 2.47
C THR A 113 4.04 21.10 3.21
N ARG A 114 3.95 21.17 4.53
CA ARG A 114 5.06 21.50 5.45
C ARG A 114 5.10 20.46 6.55
N GLY A 115 6.28 19.99 6.89
CA GLY A 115 6.43 18.91 7.84
C GLY A 115 7.86 18.70 8.31
N PHE A 116 8.03 17.66 9.11
CA PHE A 116 9.34 17.22 9.57
C PHE A 116 9.31 15.71 9.84
N GLU A 117 10.47 15.06 9.73
CA GLU A 117 10.71 13.72 10.26
C GLU A 117 11.74 13.75 11.37
N VAL A 118 11.53 12.91 12.38
CA VAL A 118 12.51 12.54 13.39
C VAL A 118 12.74 11.04 13.28
N LYS A 119 13.99 10.62 13.14
CA LYS A 119 14.34 9.19 13.07
C LYS A 119 15.64 8.91 13.80
N GLY A 120 15.79 7.69 14.29
CA GLY A 120 16.96 7.36 15.08
C GLY A 120 17.01 5.91 15.54
N THR A 121 18.08 5.61 16.26
CA THR A 121 18.31 4.31 16.91
C THR A 121 18.78 4.53 18.33
N ILE A 122 18.38 3.62 19.23
CA ILE A 122 18.85 3.55 20.61
C ILE A 122 19.46 2.16 20.81
N GLY A 123 20.76 2.13 21.11
CA GLY A 123 21.59 0.93 21.09
C GLY A 123 21.55 0.24 19.72
N SER A 124 21.66 -1.09 19.77
CA SER A 124 21.74 -1.95 18.58
C SER A 124 20.41 -2.59 18.17
N LYS A 125 19.34 -2.42 18.95
CA LYS A 125 18.08 -3.17 18.77
C LYS A 125 16.84 -2.31 18.56
N LEU A 126 16.85 -1.05 19.03
CA LEU A 126 15.68 -0.19 18.96
C LEU A 126 15.89 0.87 17.88
N SER A 127 14.93 1.00 16.98
CA SER A 127 14.83 2.14 16.07
C SER A 127 13.47 2.79 16.18
N PHE A 128 13.41 4.07 15.83
CA PHE A 128 12.18 4.83 15.82
C PHE A 128 12.14 5.78 14.63
N TYR A 129 10.92 6.11 14.24
CA TYR A 129 10.62 7.09 13.20
C TYR A 129 9.32 7.79 13.57
N SER A 130 9.24 9.08 13.30
CA SER A 130 8.02 9.87 13.38
C SER A 130 8.06 10.94 12.31
N SER A 131 6.91 11.24 11.73
CA SER A 131 6.74 12.34 10.79
C SER A 131 5.39 13.02 10.97
N PHE A 132 5.37 14.32 10.73
CA PHE A 132 4.18 15.16 10.79
C PHE A 132 4.10 16.03 9.55
N TYR A 133 2.89 16.22 9.03
CA TYR A 133 2.61 17.01 7.84
C TYR A 133 1.38 17.89 8.08
N GLU A 134 1.49 19.16 7.75
CA GLU A 134 0.37 20.09 7.54
C GLU A 134 0.26 20.36 6.05
N ASN A 135 -0.96 20.36 5.52
CA ASN A 135 -1.21 20.37 4.09
C ASN A 135 -2.35 21.31 3.73
N GLN A 136 -2.09 22.16 2.75
CA GLN A 136 -3.10 22.96 2.07
C GLN A 136 -3.02 22.67 0.57
N MET A 137 -4.12 22.24 -0.04
CA MET A 137 -4.11 21.80 -1.43
C MET A 137 -5.39 22.18 -2.18
N LEU A 138 -5.23 22.44 -3.48
CA LEU A 138 -6.30 22.45 -4.47
C LEU A 138 -5.98 21.32 -5.46
N LEU A 139 -6.79 20.27 -5.43
CA LEU A 139 -6.64 19.07 -6.23
C LEU A 139 -7.52 19.11 -7.49
N PRO A 140 -7.33 18.20 -8.47
CA PRO A 140 -8.15 18.11 -9.66
C PRO A 140 -9.61 17.85 -9.31
N ASP A 141 -10.52 18.30 -10.16
CA ASP A 141 -11.95 18.19 -9.93
C ASP A 141 -12.39 16.74 -9.63
N TYR A 142 -11.86 15.74 -10.34
CA TYR A 142 -12.21 14.33 -10.10
C TYR A 142 -11.81 13.82 -8.71
N ILE A 143 -10.76 14.39 -8.10
CA ILE A 143 -10.38 14.06 -6.73
C ILE A 143 -11.28 14.79 -5.74
N ASN A 144 -11.64 16.04 -6.01
CA ASN A 144 -12.58 16.77 -5.16
C ASN A 144 -13.95 16.07 -5.13
N THR A 145 -14.47 15.64 -6.29
CA THR A 145 -15.70 14.84 -6.38
C THR A 145 -15.58 13.51 -5.63
N PHE A 146 -14.43 12.84 -5.71
CA PHE A 146 -14.20 11.63 -4.92
C PHE A 146 -14.28 11.93 -3.42
N ILE A 147 -13.61 12.99 -2.95
CA ILE A 147 -13.57 13.40 -1.53
C ILE A 147 -14.98 13.72 -1.03
N GLU A 148 -15.76 14.48 -1.79
CA GLU A 148 -17.15 14.84 -1.47
C GLU A 148 -18.04 13.60 -1.34
N ASN A 149 -17.85 12.61 -2.22
CA ASN A 149 -18.63 11.36 -2.20
C ASN A 149 -18.16 10.34 -1.15
N HIS A 150 -17.00 10.55 -0.50
CA HIS A 150 -16.39 9.59 0.42
C HIS A 150 -16.11 10.22 1.79
N SER A 151 -17.13 10.86 2.38
CA SER A 151 -17.06 11.43 3.73
C SER A 151 -15.85 12.35 3.94
N ASN A 152 -15.56 13.21 2.96
CA ASN A 152 -14.45 14.16 3.00
C ASN A 152 -13.07 13.53 3.22
N VAL A 153 -12.91 12.23 2.92
CA VAL A 153 -11.62 11.55 3.03
C VAL A 153 -10.78 11.84 1.78
N VAL A 154 -9.65 12.49 2.00
CA VAL A 154 -8.60 12.70 1.01
C VAL A 154 -7.84 11.39 0.80
N PRO A 155 -7.75 10.88 -0.45
CA PRO A 155 -7.18 9.56 -0.70
C PRO A 155 -5.77 9.38 -0.15
N GLY A 156 -5.62 8.47 0.80
CA GLY A 156 -4.35 8.12 1.42
C GLY A 156 -3.79 9.13 2.41
N VAL A 157 -4.54 10.20 2.74
CA VAL A 157 -4.09 11.31 3.59
C VAL A 157 -4.96 11.50 4.84
N GLY A 158 -6.26 11.14 4.79
CA GLY A 158 -7.19 11.24 5.91
C GLY A 158 -8.31 12.25 5.67
N ILE A 159 -9.04 12.63 6.72
CA ILE A 159 -10.24 13.48 6.61
C ILE A 159 -9.86 14.95 6.48
N ALA A 160 -10.42 15.64 5.46
CA ALA A 160 -10.31 17.09 5.32
C ALA A 160 -11.18 17.83 6.34
N LYS A 161 -10.74 19.00 6.81
CA LYS A 161 -11.56 19.85 7.68
C LYS A 161 -12.85 20.28 6.95
N HIS A 162 -14.01 20.04 7.56
CA HIS A 162 -15.34 20.33 7.00
C HIS A 162 -15.52 21.78 6.49
N THR A 163 -14.86 22.76 7.11
CA THR A 163 -14.98 24.18 6.74
C THR A 163 -14.26 24.55 5.44
N SER A 164 -13.34 23.71 4.96
CA SER A 164 -12.42 24.08 3.88
C SER A 164 -13.01 23.78 2.48
N LEU A 165 -13.96 22.86 2.37
CA LEU A 165 -14.41 22.32 1.07
C LEU A 165 -15.32 23.26 0.27
N LYS A 166 -15.84 24.35 0.84
CA LYS A 166 -16.76 25.27 0.13
C LYS A 166 -16.17 25.90 -1.13
N ASP A 167 -14.85 26.08 -1.17
CA ASP A 167 -14.11 26.63 -2.32
C ASP A 167 -13.14 25.60 -2.95
N GLY A 168 -13.30 24.30 -2.64
CA GLY A 168 -12.38 23.22 -3.04
C GLY A 168 -11.03 23.21 -2.31
N LEU A 169 -10.83 24.12 -1.35
CA LEU A 169 -9.61 24.17 -0.54
C LEU A 169 -9.60 23.00 0.45
N ILE A 170 -8.56 22.18 0.38
CA ILE A 170 -8.38 21.08 1.31
C ILE A 170 -7.32 21.49 2.32
N ASP A 171 -7.66 21.44 3.62
CA ASP A 171 -6.75 21.69 4.75
C ASP A 171 -6.84 20.49 5.71
N LEU A 172 -5.69 19.85 5.94
CA LEU A 172 -5.56 18.77 6.89
C LEU A 172 -4.12 18.59 7.40
N TYR A 173 -4.01 17.87 8.50
CA TYR A 173 -2.75 17.40 9.04
C TYR A 173 -2.78 15.88 9.18
N TYR A 174 -1.62 15.25 9.07
CA TYR A 174 -1.49 13.83 9.34
C TYR A 174 -0.09 13.50 9.86
N SER A 175 0.01 12.35 10.52
CA SER A 175 1.27 11.85 11.06
C SER A 175 1.41 10.35 10.84
N SER A 176 2.66 9.90 10.84
CA SER A 176 3.01 8.49 10.90
C SER A 176 4.23 8.29 11.78
N GLY A 177 4.36 7.12 12.38
CA GLY A 177 5.49 6.81 13.23
C GLY A 177 5.51 5.34 13.61
N TYR A 178 6.68 4.87 14.03
CA TYR A 178 6.83 3.52 14.55
C TYR A 178 8.00 3.44 15.53
N ILE A 179 7.94 2.42 16.38
CA ILE A 179 9.06 1.90 17.14
C ILE A 179 9.28 0.45 16.68
N ASN A 180 10.53 0.12 16.41
CA ASN A 180 10.94 -1.20 15.96
C ASN A 180 11.94 -1.79 16.94
N TYR A 181 11.74 -3.05 17.33
CA TYR A 181 12.61 -3.78 18.25
C TYR A 181 13.06 -5.10 17.63
N ASN A 182 14.34 -5.15 17.26
CA ASN A 182 14.98 -6.35 16.74
C ASN A 182 15.32 -7.29 17.91
N ILE A 183 14.50 -8.33 18.11
CA ILE A 183 14.70 -9.30 19.20
C ILE A 183 16.02 -10.06 18.97
N ASN A 184 16.17 -10.62 17.78
CA ASN A 184 17.35 -11.32 17.25
C ASN A 184 17.35 -11.27 15.72
N SER A 185 18.23 -12.01 15.04
CA SER A 185 18.34 -11.98 13.58
C SER A 185 17.14 -12.58 12.83
N PHE A 186 16.28 -13.33 13.51
CA PHE A 186 15.09 -13.96 12.93
C PHE A 186 13.79 -13.24 13.27
N PHE A 187 13.71 -12.55 14.42
CA PHE A 187 12.46 -12.00 14.94
C PHE A 187 12.55 -10.49 15.16
N ASP A 188 11.53 -9.80 14.66
CA ASP A 188 11.36 -8.36 14.77
C ASP A 188 9.92 -8.02 15.16
N ILE A 189 9.76 -7.01 16.02
CA ILE A 189 8.45 -6.47 16.42
C ILE A 189 8.43 -4.97 16.15
N GLN A 190 7.39 -4.54 15.45
CA GLN A 190 7.13 -3.14 15.13
C GLN A 190 5.75 -2.72 15.61
N LEU A 191 5.69 -1.69 16.45
CA LEU A 191 4.46 -1.01 16.84
C LEU A 191 4.44 0.36 16.16
N GLY A 192 3.37 0.68 15.45
CA GLY A 192 3.33 1.93 14.69
C GLY A 192 1.95 2.42 14.33
N HIS A 193 1.94 3.61 13.73
CA HIS A 193 0.81 4.24 13.06
C HIS A 193 1.29 4.61 11.65
N GLY A 194 0.80 3.91 10.63
CA GLY A 194 1.35 4.04 9.29
C GLY A 194 0.73 3.06 8.30
N LYS A 195 1.37 2.91 7.14
CA LYS A 195 0.90 2.05 6.06
C LYS A 195 1.77 0.80 5.92
N ASN A 196 1.15 -0.29 5.48
CA ASN A 196 1.81 -1.53 5.09
C ASN A 196 1.40 -1.88 3.67
N PHE A 197 2.25 -2.63 2.96
CA PHE A 197 1.94 -3.13 1.62
C PHE A 197 2.42 -4.57 1.48
N ILE A 198 1.56 -5.45 0.96
CA ILE A 198 1.87 -6.85 0.71
C ILE A 198 1.64 -7.16 -0.76
N GLY A 199 2.72 -7.28 -1.53
CA GLY A 199 2.74 -7.63 -2.94
C GLY A 199 4.10 -7.32 -3.60
N ASP A 200 4.32 -7.87 -4.78
CA ASP A 200 5.48 -7.54 -5.62
C ASP A 200 5.18 -6.44 -6.65
N GLY A 201 3.93 -5.97 -6.75
CA GLY A 201 3.48 -5.00 -7.74
C GLY A 201 3.51 -3.52 -7.32
N TYR A 202 3.00 -2.67 -8.22
CA TYR A 202 2.57 -1.29 -8.00
C TYR A 202 1.17 -1.30 -7.37
N ARG A 203 0.28 -2.15 -7.89
CA ARG A 203 -0.96 -2.54 -7.23
C ARG A 203 -0.76 -3.80 -6.41
N THR A 204 -1.75 -4.12 -5.58
CA THR A 204 -1.87 -5.40 -4.90
C THR A 204 -3.34 -5.71 -4.62
N MET A 205 -3.66 -7.00 -4.59
CA MET A 205 -4.98 -7.54 -4.22
C MET A 205 -5.06 -7.96 -2.75
N PHE A 206 -4.00 -7.73 -1.96
CA PHE A 206 -3.95 -8.02 -0.52
C PHE A 206 -4.08 -6.75 0.29
N ILE A 207 -2.97 -6.18 0.78
CA ILE A 207 -2.93 -4.93 1.54
C ILE A 207 -2.09 -3.92 0.77
N SER A 208 -2.67 -2.76 0.48
CA SER A 208 -2.08 -1.63 -0.21
C SER A 208 -1.76 -0.49 0.77
N ASP A 209 -0.90 0.42 0.33
CA ASP A 209 -0.61 1.70 1.00
C ASP A 209 -1.47 2.86 0.44
N ASN A 210 -2.58 2.53 -0.22
CA ASN A 210 -3.56 3.50 -0.74
C ASN A 210 -4.38 4.19 0.37
N ALA A 211 -4.82 3.45 1.38
CA ALA A 211 -5.62 3.99 2.46
C ALA A 211 -4.81 4.87 3.42
N PHE A 212 -5.49 5.56 4.34
CA PHE A 212 -4.86 6.37 5.37
C PHE A 212 -4.01 5.53 6.36
N ASN A 213 -3.20 6.20 7.17
CA ASN A 213 -2.39 5.58 8.21
C ASN A 213 -3.29 4.99 9.30
N TYR A 214 -2.94 3.81 9.77
CA TYR A 214 -3.65 3.12 10.84
C TYR A 214 -2.67 2.61 11.91
N PRO A 215 -3.10 2.47 13.16
CA PRO A 215 -2.33 1.79 14.20
C PRO A 215 -2.17 0.30 13.87
N TYR A 216 -0.97 -0.23 14.09
CA TYR A 216 -0.66 -1.64 13.88
C TYR A 216 0.41 -2.17 14.84
N LEU A 217 0.32 -3.48 15.11
CA LEU A 217 1.39 -4.30 15.65
C LEU A 217 1.81 -5.32 14.57
N LYS A 218 3.08 -5.32 14.20
CA LYS A 218 3.65 -6.21 13.18
C LYS A 218 4.75 -7.06 13.79
N VAL A 219 4.61 -8.38 13.70
CA VAL A 219 5.64 -9.34 14.07
C VAL A 219 6.17 -10.00 12.81
N THR A 220 7.47 -9.87 12.58
CA THR A 220 8.17 -10.47 11.44
C THR A 220 9.05 -11.61 11.91
N THR A 221 8.86 -12.79 11.33
CA THR A 221 9.75 -13.94 11.47
C THR A 221 10.42 -14.20 10.13
N ASP A 222 11.72 -13.97 10.02
CA ASP A 222 12.52 -14.18 8.81
C ASP A 222 13.57 -15.27 9.12
N VAL A 223 13.30 -16.52 8.73
CA VAL A 223 14.12 -17.68 9.07
C VAL A 223 14.31 -18.59 7.87
N TRP A 224 15.56 -18.94 7.60
CA TRP A 224 15.92 -19.79 6.46
C TRP A 224 15.42 -19.23 5.13
N LYS A 225 14.45 -19.87 4.47
CA LYS A 225 13.82 -19.44 3.21
C LYS A 225 12.39 -18.95 3.40
N LEU A 226 11.98 -18.74 4.66
CA LEU A 226 10.62 -18.42 5.05
C LEU A 226 10.57 -17.03 5.70
N LYS A 227 9.65 -16.21 5.22
CA LYS A 227 9.24 -14.97 5.89
C LYS A 227 7.79 -15.08 6.29
N TYR A 228 7.49 -14.83 7.56
CA TYR A 228 6.16 -14.86 8.10
C TYR A 228 5.84 -13.54 8.80
N ILE A 229 4.71 -12.93 8.42
CA ILE A 229 4.22 -11.67 8.95
C ILE A 229 2.91 -11.93 9.69
N ASN A 230 2.85 -11.48 10.93
CA ASN A 230 1.61 -11.31 11.68
C ASN A 230 1.37 -9.81 11.80
N LEU A 231 0.30 -9.31 11.20
CA LEU A 231 -0.06 -7.90 11.20
C LEU A 231 -1.43 -7.74 11.85
N PHE A 232 -1.45 -7.10 13.01
CA PHE A 232 -2.66 -6.77 13.75
C PHE A 232 -2.92 -5.28 13.55
N SER A 233 -4.04 -4.92 12.94
CA SER A 233 -4.36 -3.54 12.57
C SER A 233 -5.71 -3.14 13.12
N TYR A 234 -5.86 -1.85 13.41
CA TYR A 234 -7.12 -1.29 13.85
C TYR A 234 -7.53 -0.17 12.89
N PHE A 235 -8.71 -0.32 12.29
CA PHE A 235 -9.27 0.52 11.24
C PHE A 235 -10.53 1.24 11.73
N GLN A 236 -10.96 2.25 10.97
CA GLN A 236 -12.21 2.97 11.20
C GLN A 236 -13.07 2.91 9.94
N ASP A 237 -14.36 2.71 10.14
CA ASP A 237 -15.43 2.97 9.19
C ASP A 237 -15.88 4.42 9.37
N VAL A 238 -15.73 5.23 8.34
CA VAL A 238 -16.10 6.65 8.38
C VAL A 238 -17.26 6.84 7.42
N ASN A 239 -18.42 7.21 7.94
CA ASN A 239 -19.59 7.55 7.15
C ASN A 239 -20.36 8.71 7.80
N PHE A 240 -20.09 9.95 7.37
CA PHE A 240 -20.70 11.14 7.99
C PHE A 240 -22.20 11.30 7.75
N ASP A 241 -22.79 10.55 6.81
CA ASP A 241 -24.25 10.57 6.58
C ASP A 241 -25.00 9.72 7.61
N ILE A 242 -24.30 8.77 8.25
CA ILE A 242 -24.88 7.78 9.18
C ILE A 242 -24.33 7.97 10.61
N ASP A 243 -23.07 8.40 10.75
CA ASP A 243 -22.38 8.51 12.03
C ASP A 243 -22.96 9.67 12.87
N ALA A 244 -23.55 9.34 14.03
CA ALA A 244 -23.98 10.33 15.00
C ALA A 244 -22.77 11.06 15.60
N ALA A 245 -22.80 12.41 15.59
CA ALA A 245 -21.89 13.30 16.30
C ALA A 245 -20.47 12.75 16.61
N ASN A 246 -19.70 12.43 15.55
CA ASN A 246 -18.26 12.13 15.58
C ASN A 246 -17.81 10.78 16.19
N ILE A 247 -18.65 9.73 16.21
CA ILE A 247 -18.19 8.38 16.59
C ILE A 247 -18.17 7.47 15.36
N SER A 248 -16.99 7.33 14.75
CA SER A 248 -16.73 6.35 13.69
C SER A 248 -16.62 4.94 14.29
N MET A 249 -17.28 3.95 13.70
CA MET A 249 -17.15 2.55 14.13
C MET A 249 -15.77 2.00 13.82
N SER A 250 -15.22 1.23 14.75
CA SER A 250 -13.91 0.61 14.61
C SER A 250 -13.97 -0.83 14.10
N LYS A 251 -12.90 -1.24 13.44
CA LYS A 251 -12.69 -2.61 12.94
C LYS A 251 -11.31 -3.06 13.37
N PHE A 252 -11.18 -4.31 13.81
CA PHE A 252 -9.88 -4.93 13.97
C PHE A 252 -9.65 -5.93 12.84
N CYS A 253 -8.39 -6.03 12.42
CA CYS A 253 -7.97 -6.97 11.41
C CYS A 253 -6.74 -7.74 11.85
N ALA A 254 -6.84 -9.07 11.82
CA ALA A 254 -5.70 -9.96 11.90
C ALA A 254 -5.31 -10.41 10.49
N THR A 255 -4.07 -10.13 10.10
CA THR A 255 -3.51 -10.53 8.82
C THR A 255 -2.29 -11.42 9.03
N HIS A 256 -2.25 -12.52 8.28
CA HIS A 256 -1.13 -13.45 8.24
C HIS A 256 -0.60 -13.54 6.81
N TYR A 257 0.72 -13.44 6.65
CA TYR A 257 1.35 -13.63 5.35
C TYR A 257 2.61 -14.49 5.47
N LEU A 258 2.58 -15.66 4.87
CA LEU A 258 3.71 -16.59 4.81
C LEU A 258 4.26 -16.62 3.39
N SER A 259 5.55 -16.33 3.24
CA SER A 259 6.27 -16.39 1.97
C SER A 259 7.43 -17.35 2.07
N GLY A 260 7.62 -18.20 1.06
CA GLY A 260 8.68 -19.20 0.99
C GLY A 260 9.42 -19.19 -0.35
N ASN A 261 10.75 -19.11 -0.29
CA ASN A 261 11.62 -19.28 -1.46
C ASN A 261 11.88 -20.77 -1.73
N VAL A 262 11.52 -21.24 -2.92
CA VAL A 262 11.73 -22.62 -3.39
C VAL A 262 12.78 -22.60 -4.50
N GLY A 263 13.89 -23.33 -4.30
CA GLY A 263 15.05 -23.21 -5.17
C GLY A 263 15.64 -21.79 -5.15
N GLU A 264 16.06 -21.28 -6.30
CA GLU A 264 16.66 -19.95 -6.47
C GLU A 264 15.76 -18.95 -7.22
N ARG A 265 14.66 -19.45 -7.83
CA ARG A 265 13.83 -18.71 -8.79
C ARG A 265 12.39 -18.53 -8.36
N LEU A 266 11.85 -19.44 -7.55
CA LEU A 266 10.43 -19.45 -7.21
C LEU A 266 10.21 -18.91 -5.79
N ASN A 267 9.26 -18.01 -5.64
CA ASN A 267 8.71 -17.61 -4.35
C ASN A 267 7.20 -17.87 -4.37
N ILE A 268 6.70 -18.47 -3.29
CA ILE A 268 5.27 -18.74 -3.10
C ILE A 268 4.85 -18.03 -1.82
N GLY A 269 3.70 -17.38 -1.85
CA GLY A 269 3.10 -16.73 -0.70
C GLY A 269 1.67 -17.21 -0.43
N ILE A 270 1.29 -17.27 0.84
CA ILE A 270 -0.07 -17.50 1.31
C ILE A 270 -0.44 -16.33 2.20
N PHE A 271 -1.61 -15.74 1.95
CA PHE A 271 -2.16 -14.59 2.64
C PHE A 271 -3.49 -14.98 3.26
N GLU A 272 -3.74 -14.53 4.48
CA GLU A 272 -5.04 -14.60 5.12
C GLU A 272 -5.31 -13.28 5.82
N SER A 273 -6.54 -12.80 5.75
CA SER A 273 -6.98 -11.62 6.48
C SER A 273 -8.38 -11.84 7.04
N ILE A 274 -8.55 -11.57 8.33
CA ILE A 274 -9.84 -11.65 9.00
C ILE A 274 -10.14 -10.32 9.63
N MET A 275 -11.26 -9.74 9.22
CA MET A 275 -11.77 -8.48 9.73
C MET A 275 -13.01 -8.71 10.58
N PHE A 276 -13.04 -8.07 11.74
CA PHE A 276 -14.17 -8.05 12.62
C PHE A 276 -14.40 -6.62 13.12
N GLY A 277 -15.66 -6.31 13.38
CA GLY A 277 -16.13 -4.99 13.77
C GLY A 277 -16.62 -5.01 15.20
N GLU A 278 -17.03 -3.84 15.68
CA GLU A 278 -17.64 -3.69 17.00
C GLU A 278 -18.81 -4.66 17.21
N ASP A 279 -18.82 -5.31 18.37
CA ASP A 279 -19.97 -6.07 18.86
C ASP A 279 -21.10 -5.13 19.33
N SER A 280 -22.21 -5.69 19.79
CA SER A 280 -23.38 -4.93 20.27
C SER A 280 -23.12 -4.03 21.48
N VAL A 281 -21.94 -4.10 22.10
CA VAL A 281 -21.51 -3.27 23.24
C VAL A 281 -20.27 -2.42 22.90
N GLY A 282 -19.88 -2.35 21.62
CA GLY A 282 -18.81 -1.46 21.13
C GLY A 282 -17.40 -2.05 21.23
N ASN A 283 -17.23 -3.34 21.51
CA ASN A 283 -15.91 -3.98 21.51
C ASN A 283 -15.54 -4.46 20.12
N SER A 284 -14.48 -3.92 19.53
CA SER A 284 -13.94 -4.38 18.24
C SER A 284 -12.69 -5.25 18.38
N PHE A 285 -12.28 -5.60 19.60
CA PHE A 285 -11.08 -6.40 19.88
C PHE A 285 -11.42 -7.70 20.63
N ASP A 286 -10.98 -8.84 20.09
CA ASP A 286 -10.99 -10.13 20.79
C ASP A 286 -9.58 -10.75 20.73
N ILE A 287 -9.04 -11.04 21.91
CA ILE A 287 -7.69 -11.59 22.10
C ILE A 287 -7.48 -12.92 21.38
N ASN A 288 -8.56 -13.69 21.16
CA ASN A 288 -8.50 -14.97 20.44
C ASN A 288 -8.01 -14.81 19.00
N TYR A 289 -8.07 -13.60 18.43
CA TYR A 289 -7.56 -13.27 17.10
C TYR A 289 -6.09 -12.89 17.07
N LEU A 290 -5.43 -12.69 18.23
CA LEU A 290 -3.97 -12.59 18.31
C LEU A 290 -3.28 -13.95 18.18
N ASN A 291 -3.84 -14.84 17.35
CA ASN A 291 -3.28 -16.15 17.09
C ASN A 291 -2.15 -16.03 16.06
N PRO A 292 -0.92 -16.47 16.38
CA PRO A 292 0.20 -16.39 15.45
C PRO A 292 0.15 -17.46 14.36
N VAL A 293 -0.86 -18.33 14.29
CA VAL A 293 -0.93 -19.46 13.33
C VAL A 293 -1.83 -19.10 12.14
N ILE A 294 -1.30 -19.29 10.93
CA ILE A 294 -2.03 -19.13 9.66
C ILE A 294 -3.09 -20.24 9.48
N PHE A 295 -4.16 -19.94 8.73
CA PHE A 295 -5.41 -20.69 8.62
C PHE A 295 -6.26 -20.62 9.87
N TYR A 296 -6.64 -19.40 10.24
CA TYR A 296 -7.47 -19.15 11.40
C TYR A 296 -8.92 -19.59 11.19
N ARG A 297 -9.49 -19.53 9.97
CA ARG A 297 -10.87 -20.00 9.69
C ARG A 297 -11.18 -21.41 10.25
N PRO A 298 -10.39 -22.46 10.01
CA PRO A 298 -10.55 -23.76 10.66
C PRO A 298 -10.56 -23.73 12.20
N LEU A 299 -9.73 -22.87 12.82
CA LEU A 299 -9.72 -22.69 14.27
C LEU A 299 -10.98 -21.95 14.74
N GLU A 300 -11.42 -20.92 14.02
CA GLU A 300 -12.65 -20.18 14.24
C GLU A 300 -13.88 -21.12 14.23
N TYR A 301 -13.93 -22.04 13.24
CA TYR A 301 -14.93 -23.11 13.18
C TYR A 301 -14.90 -24.03 14.41
N SER A 302 -13.72 -24.28 14.98
CA SER A 302 -13.56 -25.15 16.15
C SER A 302 -13.95 -24.49 17.48
N ILE A 303 -13.76 -23.17 17.61
CA ILE A 303 -14.10 -22.41 18.83
C ILE A 303 -15.55 -21.95 18.85
N GLY A 304 -16.27 -21.97 17.71
CA GLY A 304 -17.72 -21.74 17.63
C GLY A 304 -18.21 -20.31 17.86
N TYR A 305 -17.33 -19.39 18.30
CA TYR A 305 -17.69 -18.05 18.76
C TYR A 305 -17.67 -16.95 17.70
N SER A 306 -17.03 -17.15 16.55
CA SER A 306 -17.09 -16.16 15.47
C SER A 306 -17.48 -16.77 14.14
N ARG A 307 -18.66 -16.36 13.69
CA ARG A 307 -19.19 -16.66 12.36
C ARG A 307 -19.54 -15.38 11.59
N LYS A 308 -19.02 -14.23 12.05
CA LYS A 308 -19.48 -12.91 11.61
C LYS A 308 -18.41 -12.08 10.92
N GLY A 309 -17.13 -12.45 11.01
CA GLY A 309 -16.03 -11.71 10.39
C GLY A 309 -15.89 -11.95 8.89
N ASN A 310 -15.44 -10.91 8.18
CA ASN A 310 -15.08 -11.01 6.76
C ASN A 310 -13.69 -11.67 6.64
N ALA A 311 -13.60 -12.73 5.82
CA ALA A 311 -12.37 -13.53 5.69
C ALA A 311 -11.92 -13.61 4.23
N LEU A 312 -10.68 -13.21 4.01
CA LEU A 312 -10.00 -13.26 2.73
C LEU A 312 -8.87 -14.29 2.76
N LEU A 313 -8.71 -15.03 1.67
CA LEU A 313 -7.59 -15.96 1.45
C LEU A 313 -6.90 -15.60 0.13
N GLY A 314 -5.58 -15.48 0.16
CA GLY A 314 -4.79 -15.10 -0.98
C GLY A 314 -3.61 -16.03 -1.26
N PHE A 315 -3.22 -16.09 -2.52
CA PHE A 315 -2.03 -16.80 -2.99
C PHE A 315 -1.16 -15.84 -3.80
N LEU A 316 0.14 -15.85 -3.55
CA LEU A 316 1.14 -15.12 -4.32
C LEU A 316 2.10 -16.10 -4.97
N LEU A 317 2.45 -15.84 -6.22
CA LEU A 317 3.47 -16.56 -6.95
C LEU A 317 4.43 -15.56 -7.55
N LYS A 318 5.73 -15.83 -7.46
CA LYS A 318 6.74 -15.06 -8.19
C LYS A 318 7.79 -15.98 -8.75
N TYR A 319 8.14 -15.77 -10.01
CA TYR A 319 9.13 -16.58 -10.73
C TYR A 319 10.16 -15.69 -11.43
N LYS A 320 11.43 -15.83 -11.03
CA LYS A 320 12.58 -15.17 -11.64
C LYS A 320 12.97 -15.89 -12.92
N LEU A 321 12.76 -15.25 -14.07
CA LEU A 321 13.22 -15.75 -15.38
C LEU A 321 14.74 -15.61 -15.50
N THR A 322 15.23 -14.42 -15.13
CA THR A 322 16.65 -14.04 -15.06
C THR A 322 16.87 -13.23 -13.78
N SER A 323 18.10 -12.81 -13.47
CA SER A 323 18.37 -11.91 -12.35
C SER A 323 17.72 -10.53 -12.49
N ASN A 324 17.34 -10.15 -13.72
CA ASN A 324 16.78 -8.84 -14.04
C ASN A 324 15.30 -8.90 -14.41
N CYS A 325 14.71 -10.08 -14.57
CA CYS A 325 13.39 -10.25 -15.15
C CYS A 325 12.57 -11.29 -14.37
N HIS A 326 11.34 -10.94 -14.00
CA HIS A 326 10.45 -11.86 -13.29
C HIS A 326 8.97 -11.59 -13.56
N PHE A 327 8.18 -12.66 -13.41
CA PHE A 327 6.72 -12.57 -13.33
C PHE A 327 6.28 -12.72 -11.87
N TYR A 328 5.15 -12.11 -11.55
CA TYR A 328 4.44 -12.34 -10.30
C TYR A 328 2.94 -12.40 -10.55
N ALA A 329 2.24 -13.11 -9.71
CA ALA A 329 0.80 -13.21 -9.74
C ALA A 329 0.24 -13.21 -8.31
N GLN A 330 -0.95 -12.65 -8.15
CA GLN A 330 -1.74 -12.77 -6.95
C GLN A 330 -3.14 -13.29 -7.30
N LEU A 331 -3.70 -14.10 -6.43
CA LEU A 331 -5.10 -14.51 -6.44
C LEU A 331 -5.66 -14.17 -5.07
N ILE A 332 -6.83 -13.54 -5.02
CA ILE A 332 -7.58 -13.29 -3.79
C ILE A 332 -8.94 -13.95 -3.91
N LEU A 333 -9.35 -14.59 -2.81
CA LEU A 333 -10.61 -15.29 -2.65
C LEU A 333 -11.33 -14.68 -1.45
N ASP A 334 -12.59 -14.33 -1.64
CA ASP A 334 -13.44 -13.72 -0.61
C ASP A 334 -14.66 -14.62 -0.42
N GLU A 335 -14.85 -15.14 0.80
CA GLU A 335 -15.96 -16.05 1.15
C GLU A 335 -16.18 -17.22 0.16
N PHE A 336 -15.09 -17.76 -0.39
CA PHE A 336 -15.14 -18.64 -1.57
C PHE A 336 -16.04 -19.87 -1.42
N ARG A 337 -16.98 -20.03 -2.37
CA ARG A 337 -17.87 -21.18 -2.49
C ARG A 337 -17.53 -21.99 -3.75
N LEU A 338 -16.89 -23.14 -3.57
CA LEU A 338 -16.47 -24.01 -4.68
C LEU A 338 -17.64 -24.48 -5.57
N ARG A 339 -18.84 -24.64 -4.99
CA ARG A 339 -20.05 -25.03 -5.75
C ARG A 339 -20.43 -23.96 -6.79
N ASP A 340 -20.48 -22.70 -6.36
CA ASP A 340 -20.89 -21.56 -7.18
C ASP A 340 -19.81 -21.21 -8.22
N PHE A 341 -18.53 -21.45 -7.89
CA PHE A 341 -17.45 -21.34 -8.87
C PHE A 341 -17.59 -22.38 -10.00
N LYS A 342 -17.98 -23.62 -9.67
CA LYS A 342 -18.14 -24.71 -10.65
C LYS A 342 -19.38 -24.57 -11.54
N SER A 343 -20.44 -23.89 -11.09
CA SER A 343 -21.66 -23.73 -11.88
C SER A 343 -21.52 -22.78 -13.07
N GLN A 344 -20.48 -21.91 -13.08
CA GLN A 344 -20.18 -20.96 -14.16
C GLN A 344 -21.35 -20.07 -14.60
N ASN A 345 -22.33 -19.85 -13.72
CA ASN A 345 -23.54 -19.06 -14.00
C ASN A 345 -23.41 -17.59 -13.57
N GLY A 346 -22.21 -17.14 -13.16
CA GLY A 346 -21.99 -15.76 -12.72
C GLY A 346 -22.62 -15.43 -11.37
N ALA A 347 -22.64 -16.37 -10.44
CA ALA A 347 -23.17 -16.15 -9.09
C ALA A 347 -22.51 -14.95 -8.39
N PHE A 348 -23.29 -14.16 -7.65
CA PHE A 348 -22.77 -13.01 -6.87
C PHE A 348 -21.84 -13.43 -5.74
N THR A 349 -22.01 -14.65 -5.21
CA THR A 349 -21.17 -15.27 -4.18
C THR A 349 -19.79 -15.67 -4.70
N ASN A 350 -19.58 -15.66 -6.02
CA ASN A 350 -18.30 -15.98 -6.62
C ASN A 350 -17.41 -14.72 -6.63
N LYS A 351 -16.87 -14.40 -5.46
CA LYS A 351 -16.01 -13.24 -5.19
C LYS A 351 -14.54 -13.65 -5.25
N TYR A 352 -13.86 -13.17 -6.27
CA TYR A 352 -12.41 -13.35 -6.43
C TYR A 352 -11.83 -12.22 -7.26
N GLY A 353 -10.53 -12.02 -7.10
CA GLY A 353 -9.75 -11.09 -7.89
C GLY A 353 -8.36 -11.64 -8.16
N GLY A 354 -7.63 -11.00 -9.05
CA GLY A 354 -6.29 -11.43 -9.39
C GLY A 354 -5.42 -10.31 -9.93
N GLN A 355 -4.12 -10.56 -9.87
CA GLN A 355 -3.09 -9.74 -10.46
C GLN A 355 -2.13 -10.64 -11.23
N LEU A 356 -1.72 -10.21 -12.43
CA LEU A 356 -0.60 -10.75 -13.16
C LEU A 356 0.33 -9.62 -13.52
N GLY A 357 1.58 -9.69 -13.07
CA GLY A 357 2.57 -8.65 -13.25
C GLY A 357 3.88 -9.16 -13.82
N PHE A 358 4.57 -8.26 -14.52
CA PHE A 358 5.87 -8.45 -15.12
C PHE A 358 6.77 -7.28 -14.77
N LYS A 359 8.00 -7.57 -14.35
CA LYS A 359 9.03 -6.57 -14.05
C LYS A 359 10.33 -6.95 -14.76
N TYR A 360 10.92 -5.97 -15.45
CA TYR A 360 12.21 -6.10 -16.12
C TYR A 360 13.09 -4.89 -15.78
N PHE A 361 14.23 -5.15 -15.14
CA PHE A 361 15.28 -4.19 -14.83
C PHE A 361 16.38 -4.21 -15.89
N ASP A 362 17.06 -3.07 -16.07
CA ASP A 362 18.07 -2.84 -17.10
C ASP A 362 17.64 -3.31 -18.50
N VAL A 363 16.47 -2.84 -18.93
CA VAL A 363 15.91 -3.20 -20.24
C VAL A 363 16.89 -2.77 -21.35
N PHE A 364 17.14 -3.65 -22.33
CA PHE A 364 18.13 -3.43 -23.39
C PHE A 364 19.56 -3.15 -22.87
N GLU A 365 19.91 -3.70 -21.69
CA GLU A 365 21.20 -3.48 -21.02
C GLU A 365 21.43 -2.02 -20.61
N LEU A 366 20.41 -1.17 -20.68
CA LEU A 366 20.49 0.22 -20.23
C LEU A 366 20.32 0.27 -18.72
N GLU A 367 21.43 0.52 -18.01
CA GLU A 367 21.43 0.57 -16.54
C GLU A 367 20.37 1.53 -16.00
N ASN A 368 19.59 1.06 -15.00
CA ASN A 368 18.52 1.80 -14.34
C ASN A 368 17.31 2.16 -15.24
N LEU A 369 17.16 1.53 -16.41
CA LEU A 369 15.91 1.49 -17.15
C LEU A 369 15.08 0.31 -16.67
N SER A 370 13.91 0.55 -16.08
CA SER A 370 12.98 -0.49 -15.66
C SER A 370 11.62 -0.36 -16.33
N PHE A 371 11.03 -1.51 -16.61
CA PHE A 371 9.68 -1.65 -17.13
C PHE A 371 8.86 -2.56 -16.21
N GLN A 372 7.63 -2.15 -15.94
CA GLN A 372 6.65 -2.87 -15.15
C GLN A 372 5.31 -2.84 -15.87
N SER A 373 4.60 -3.97 -15.95
CA SER A 373 3.22 -4.01 -16.45
C SER A 373 2.40 -4.98 -15.61
N GLU A 374 1.17 -4.60 -15.29
CA GLU A 374 0.27 -5.36 -14.44
C GLU A 374 -1.12 -5.41 -15.05
N LEU A 375 -1.74 -6.58 -15.00
CA LEU A 375 -3.16 -6.78 -15.24
C LEU A 375 -3.81 -7.12 -13.90
N ASN A 376 -4.73 -6.30 -13.45
CA ASN A 376 -5.45 -6.43 -12.18
C ASN A 376 -6.95 -6.58 -12.47
N PHE A 377 -7.66 -7.39 -11.71
CA PHE A 377 -9.11 -7.48 -11.81
C PHE A 377 -9.75 -7.92 -10.49
N ALA A 378 -11.01 -7.55 -10.30
CA ALA A 378 -11.87 -8.08 -9.23
C ALA A 378 -13.29 -8.29 -9.77
N ARG A 379 -13.92 -9.41 -9.42
CA ARG A 379 -15.35 -9.63 -9.69
C ARG A 379 -16.22 -8.73 -8.80
N PRO A 380 -17.44 -8.41 -9.24
CA PRO A 380 -18.41 -7.70 -8.40
C PRO A 380 -18.54 -8.33 -7.02
N PHE A 381 -18.84 -7.50 -6.02
CA PHE A 381 -18.99 -7.88 -4.61
C PHE A 381 -17.71 -8.35 -3.90
N THR A 382 -16.57 -8.50 -4.60
CA THR A 382 -15.28 -8.79 -3.93
C THR A 382 -14.93 -7.65 -2.98
N TYR A 383 -14.47 -7.98 -1.77
CA TYR A 383 -14.19 -7.07 -0.66
C TYR A 383 -15.42 -6.47 0.06
N SER A 384 -16.63 -6.72 -0.43
CA SER A 384 -17.88 -6.32 0.22
C SER A 384 -18.35 -7.37 1.22
N HIS A 385 -19.17 -6.96 2.19
CA HIS A 385 -19.73 -7.86 3.19
C HIS A 385 -21.23 -7.56 3.43
N PHE A 386 -22.01 -8.53 3.90
CA PHE A 386 -23.46 -8.34 4.17
C PHE A 386 -23.71 -7.36 5.32
N ASN A 387 -22.76 -7.28 6.24
CA ASN A 387 -22.64 -6.17 7.17
C ASN A 387 -21.64 -5.19 6.56
N PRO A 388 -22.06 -3.99 6.11
CA PRO A 388 -21.19 -3.03 5.44
C PRO A 388 -20.01 -2.59 6.33
N HIS A 389 -20.17 -2.61 7.66
CA HIS A 389 -19.08 -2.32 8.59
C HIS A 389 -17.92 -3.32 8.53
N LEU A 390 -18.07 -4.46 7.86
CA LEU A 390 -17.03 -5.48 7.74
C LEU A 390 -16.46 -5.58 6.32
N ASN A 391 -16.78 -4.63 5.44
CA ASN A 391 -16.10 -4.53 4.15
C ASN A 391 -14.58 -4.32 4.33
N TYR A 392 -13.80 -4.67 3.31
CA TYR A 392 -12.33 -4.60 3.37
C TYR A 392 -11.81 -3.18 3.09
N SER A 393 -12.16 -2.24 3.96
CA SER A 393 -11.88 -0.81 3.82
C SER A 393 -11.35 -0.16 5.10
N HIS A 394 -10.78 1.02 4.95
CA HIS A 394 -10.36 1.91 6.03
C HIS A 394 -10.54 3.36 5.59
N TYR A 395 -11.23 4.19 6.38
CA TYR A 395 -11.48 5.60 6.05
C TYR A 395 -12.12 5.76 4.66
N ALA A 396 -13.24 5.08 4.39
CA ALA A 396 -13.94 5.15 3.08
C ALA A 396 -13.04 4.84 1.86
N GLN A 397 -11.94 4.09 2.05
CA GLN A 397 -11.05 3.65 0.98
C GLN A 397 -10.83 2.15 1.03
N PRO A 398 -10.75 1.46 -0.13
CA PRO A 398 -10.36 0.06 -0.18
C PRO A 398 -8.96 -0.16 0.41
N LEU A 399 -8.79 -1.22 1.20
CA LEU A 399 -7.49 -1.63 1.75
C LEU A 399 -6.60 -2.31 0.70
N ALA A 400 -7.17 -2.80 -0.40
CA ALA A 400 -6.47 -3.48 -1.49
C ALA A 400 -6.31 -2.55 -2.71
N HIS A 401 -6.87 -2.93 -3.86
CA HIS A 401 -6.79 -2.14 -5.08
C HIS A 401 -7.63 -0.84 -4.97
N PRO A 402 -7.15 0.33 -5.44
CA PRO A 402 -7.90 1.58 -5.31
C PRO A 402 -9.28 1.61 -5.98
N LEU A 403 -9.45 0.87 -7.09
CA LEU A 403 -10.76 0.68 -7.74
C LEU A 403 -11.72 -0.23 -6.96
N GLY A 404 -11.29 -0.86 -5.86
CA GLY A 404 -12.15 -1.71 -5.04
C GLY A 404 -12.58 -3.00 -5.74
N THR A 405 -13.73 -2.98 -6.40
CA THR A 405 -14.42 -4.17 -6.91
C THR A 405 -14.97 -3.97 -8.32
N SER A 406 -15.46 -5.03 -8.97
CA SER A 406 -16.05 -4.97 -10.33
C SER A 406 -15.18 -4.25 -11.38
N PHE A 407 -13.88 -4.56 -11.46
CA PHE A 407 -12.97 -3.87 -12.36
C PHE A 407 -12.00 -4.78 -13.10
N ILE A 408 -11.46 -4.27 -14.19
CA ILE A 408 -10.26 -4.76 -14.85
C ILE A 408 -9.36 -3.57 -15.21
N GLU A 409 -8.09 -3.64 -14.83
CA GLU A 409 -7.09 -2.58 -15.03
C GLU A 409 -5.82 -3.16 -15.67
N ASN A 410 -5.26 -2.46 -16.65
CA ASN A 410 -3.84 -2.55 -16.98
C ASN A 410 -3.13 -1.29 -16.48
N VAL A 411 -2.02 -1.47 -15.77
CA VAL A 411 -1.07 -0.39 -15.46
C VAL A 411 0.31 -0.75 -15.98
N SER A 412 0.90 0.14 -16.76
CA SER A 412 2.24 -0.02 -17.32
C SER A 412 3.10 1.18 -16.97
N ILE A 413 4.33 0.92 -16.49
CA ILE A 413 5.23 1.94 -15.95
C ILE A 413 6.64 1.73 -16.50
N VAL A 414 7.20 2.77 -17.11
CA VAL A 414 8.61 2.84 -17.53
C VAL A 414 9.31 3.86 -16.66
N ARG A 415 10.42 3.47 -16.03
CA ARG A 415 11.25 4.35 -15.21
C ARG A 415 12.68 4.34 -15.71
N TYR A 416 13.28 5.51 -15.79
CA TYR A 416 14.69 5.63 -16.14
C TYR A 416 15.39 6.57 -15.17
N ARG A 417 16.60 6.21 -14.75
CA ARG A 417 17.48 7.07 -13.96
C ARG A 417 18.82 7.19 -14.65
N LYS A 418 19.32 8.41 -14.74
CA LYS A 418 20.69 8.69 -15.14
C LYS A 418 21.27 9.76 -14.23
N ASN A 419 22.26 9.38 -13.41
CA ASN A 419 22.77 10.22 -12.35
C ASN A 419 21.64 10.69 -11.42
N ARG A 420 21.41 12.01 -11.36
CA ARG A 420 20.35 12.64 -10.55
C ARG A 420 19.04 12.83 -11.33
N TRP A 421 19.03 12.60 -12.64
CA TRP A 421 17.83 12.73 -13.45
C TRP A 421 16.97 11.46 -13.34
N LEU A 422 15.67 11.66 -13.21
CA LEU A 422 14.64 10.64 -13.15
C LEU A 422 13.59 10.92 -14.22
N SER A 423 13.13 9.91 -14.93
CA SER A 423 11.91 9.99 -15.74
C SER A 423 11.00 8.82 -15.45
N ASN A 424 9.70 9.08 -15.38
CA ASN A 424 8.67 8.08 -15.13
C ASN A 424 7.50 8.31 -16.08
N LEU A 425 7.17 7.31 -16.90
CA LEU A 425 5.96 7.27 -17.70
C LEU A 425 5.05 6.18 -17.14
N LYS A 426 3.84 6.55 -16.74
CA LYS A 426 2.80 5.63 -16.29
C LYS A 426 1.58 5.74 -17.20
N ILE A 427 1.05 4.60 -17.59
CA ILE A 427 -0.18 4.48 -18.37
C ILE A 427 -1.12 3.56 -17.60
N VAL A 428 -2.35 4.01 -17.35
CA VAL A 428 -3.42 3.22 -16.73
C VAL A 428 -4.59 3.15 -17.71
N LEU A 429 -5.09 1.94 -17.92
CA LEU A 429 -6.30 1.66 -18.71
C LEU A 429 -7.18 0.79 -17.84
N ALA A 430 -8.39 1.23 -17.51
CA ALA A 430 -9.30 0.44 -16.69
C ALA A 430 -10.74 0.50 -17.21
N ASN A 431 -11.47 -0.59 -17.00
CA ASN A 431 -12.93 -0.60 -17.02
C ASN A 431 -13.41 -0.93 -15.61
N HIS A 432 -14.29 -0.09 -15.08
CA HIS A 432 -14.86 -0.22 -13.74
C HIS A 432 -16.38 -0.27 -13.85
N GLY A 433 -17.02 -1.14 -13.06
CA GLY A 433 -18.48 -1.22 -13.00
C GLY A 433 -19.06 0.02 -12.32
N GLY A 434 -20.37 0.22 -12.42
CA GLY A 434 -20.99 1.36 -11.78
C GLY A 434 -22.47 1.13 -11.59
N GLU A 435 -23.06 1.88 -10.67
CA GLU A 435 -24.50 1.87 -10.47
C GLU A 435 -25.19 2.67 -11.60
N ILE A 436 -26.40 2.23 -12.00
CA ILE A 436 -27.18 2.90 -13.05
C ILE A 436 -28.17 3.85 -12.39
N GLU A 437 -28.16 5.12 -12.78
CA GLU A 437 -29.10 6.11 -12.24
C GLU A 437 -30.56 5.69 -12.46
N GLY A 438 -31.34 5.69 -11.37
CA GLY A 438 -32.74 5.27 -11.37
C GLY A 438 -32.97 3.75 -11.28
N ASP A 439 -31.90 2.95 -11.22
CA ASP A 439 -31.96 1.51 -10.99
C ASP A 439 -31.52 1.18 -9.55
N SER A 440 -32.35 0.48 -8.79
CA SER A 440 -32.04 0.07 -7.42
C SER A 440 -31.24 -1.23 -7.34
N THR A 441 -30.91 -1.84 -8.48
CA THR A 441 -30.11 -3.07 -8.54
C THR A 441 -28.70 -2.80 -8.04
N ASN A 442 -28.25 -3.58 -7.07
CA ASN A 442 -26.87 -3.59 -6.64
C ASN A 442 -26.03 -4.38 -7.65
N TYR A 443 -25.24 -3.65 -8.46
CA TYR A 443 -24.34 -4.25 -9.44
C TYR A 443 -23.04 -4.79 -8.84
N GLY A 444 -22.84 -4.61 -7.53
CA GLY A 444 -21.65 -5.04 -6.80
C GLY A 444 -20.42 -4.24 -7.17
N SER A 445 -20.60 -2.98 -7.59
CA SER A 445 -19.50 -2.06 -7.96
C SER A 445 -18.96 -1.24 -6.79
N ASP A 446 -19.70 -1.21 -5.68
CA ASP A 446 -19.32 -0.52 -4.45
C ASP A 446 -19.14 -1.52 -3.30
N ILE A 447 -17.98 -1.45 -2.61
CA ILE A 447 -17.66 -2.30 -1.47
C ILE A 447 -18.39 -1.87 -0.18
N PHE A 448 -18.93 -0.65 -0.14
CA PHE A 448 -19.66 -0.08 0.99
C PHE A 448 -21.13 -0.50 1.02
N ILE A 449 -21.66 -1.03 -0.08
CA ILE A 449 -23.04 -1.51 -0.18
C ILE A 449 -23.13 -2.99 0.24
N PRO A 450 -24.07 -3.37 1.12
CA PRO A 450 -24.26 -4.76 1.52
C PRO A 450 -24.71 -5.63 0.34
N TYR A 451 -24.04 -6.77 0.14
CA TYR A 451 -24.28 -7.61 -1.03
C TYR A 451 -25.60 -8.40 -0.99
N ASN A 452 -26.30 -8.44 0.15
CA ASN A 452 -27.56 -9.17 0.34
C ASN A 452 -28.80 -8.32 0.02
N GLU A 453 -28.61 -7.10 -0.47
CA GLU A 453 -29.68 -6.19 -0.86
C GLU A 453 -29.71 -6.02 -2.37
N ASN A 454 -30.90 -6.21 -2.97
CA ASN A 454 -31.24 -5.91 -4.37
C ASN A 454 -30.22 -6.39 -5.42
N ASN A 455 -29.57 -7.54 -5.20
CA ASN A 455 -28.56 -8.07 -6.10
C ASN A 455 -29.15 -9.05 -7.12
N ASN A 456 -28.45 -9.24 -8.25
CA ASN A 456 -28.73 -10.34 -9.16
C ASN A 456 -28.05 -11.61 -8.65
N GLU A 457 -28.81 -12.70 -8.43
CA GLU A 457 -28.23 -13.94 -7.92
C GLU A 457 -27.18 -14.54 -8.87
N THR A 458 -27.38 -14.36 -10.18
CA THR A 458 -26.56 -14.93 -11.27
C THR A 458 -26.38 -13.92 -12.41
N GLY A 459 -25.53 -14.24 -13.39
CA GLY A 459 -25.29 -13.37 -14.55
C GLY A 459 -24.36 -12.17 -14.29
N ASN A 460 -23.73 -12.11 -13.11
CA ASN A 460 -22.83 -11.00 -12.76
C ASN A 460 -21.53 -11.08 -13.55
N ASN A 461 -21.12 -9.97 -14.16
CA ASN A 461 -19.88 -9.86 -14.93
C ASN A 461 -18.97 -8.74 -14.39
N ILE A 462 -17.67 -8.85 -14.65
CA ILE A 462 -16.70 -7.80 -14.31
C ILE A 462 -17.07 -6.52 -15.08
N ALA A 463 -17.00 -5.38 -14.40
CA ALA A 463 -17.29 -4.06 -14.96
C ALA A 463 -18.71 -3.92 -15.54
N GLN A 464 -19.70 -4.47 -14.82
CA GLN A 464 -21.13 -4.39 -15.19
C GLN A 464 -21.84 -3.11 -14.70
N GLY A 465 -23.10 -2.93 -15.09
CA GLY A 465 -23.91 -1.76 -14.75
C GLY A 465 -23.62 -0.55 -15.65
N ASN A 466 -23.40 0.62 -15.05
CA ASN A 466 -22.87 1.81 -15.72
C ASN A 466 -21.34 1.72 -15.86
N SER A 467 -20.89 0.82 -16.74
CA SER A 467 -19.47 0.58 -16.98
C SER A 467 -18.74 1.85 -17.41
N ALA A 468 -17.75 2.25 -16.62
CA ALA A 468 -16.89 3.39 -16.88
C ALA A 468 -15.52 2.96 -17.41
N LYS A 469 -15.00 3.70 -18.37
CA LYS A 469 -13.65 3.55 -18.93
C LYS A 469 -12.76 4.66 -18.41
N LEU A 470 -11.61 4.29 -17.84
CA LEU A 470 -10.56 5.17 -17.40
C LEU A 470 -9.34 5.00 -18.30
N ARG A 471 -8.79 6.11 -18.78
CA ARG A 471 -7.44 6.16 -19.35
C ARG A 471 -6.67 7.29 -18.67
N LEU A 472 -5.46 6.99 -18.22
CA LEU A 472 -4.55 7.96 -17.66
C LEU A 472 -3.15 7.78 -18.22
N ILE A 473 -2.52 8.89 -18.59
CA ILE A 473 -1.11 9.00 -18.95
C ILE A 473 -0.48 10.03 -18.02
N ASP A 474 0.50 9.60 -17.23
CA ASP A 474 1.24 10.43 -16.27
C ASP A 474 2.73 10.34 -16.59
N PHE A 475 3.27 11.43 -17.12
CA PHE A 475 4.70 11.57 -17.40
C PHE A 475 5.33 12.55 -16.41
N ARG A 476 6.45 12.14 -15.81
CA ARG A 476 7.20 12.96 -14.85
C ARG A 476 8.68 12.96 -15.19
N LEU A 477 9.29 14.13 -15.11
CA LEU A 477 10.74 14.34 -15.19
C LEU A 477 11.20 15.01 -13.89
N GLY A 478 12.19 14.44 -13.22
CA GLY A 478 12.69 14.94 -11.96
C GLY A 478 14.20 14.99 -11.85
N TYR A 479 14.68 15.78 -10.90
CA TYR A 479 16.08 15.91 -10.54
C TYR A 479 16.27 15.75 -9.02
N ILE A 480 16.93 14.66 -8.60
CA ILE A 480 17.22 14.39 -7.19
C ILE A 480 18.27 15.39 -6.68
N ILE A 481 17.87 16.16 -5.69
CA ILE A 481 18.73 17.06 -4.94
C ILE A 481 19.33 16.31 -3.75
N ASN A 482 18.53 15.79 -2.83
CA ASN A 482 19.00 15.04 -1.67
C ASN A 482 18.47 13.60 -1.69
N PRO A 483 19.33 12.60 -1.96
CA PRO A 483 18.95 11.20 -1.94
C PRO A 483 18.43 10.71 -0.59
N LYS A 484 18.94 11.21 0.54
CA LYS A 484 18.59 10.72 1.89
C LYS A 484 17.14 11.03 2.29
N THR A 485 16.54 12.08 1.72
CA THR A 485 15.14 12.48 1.93
C THR A 485 14.32 12.40 0.63
N ASN A 486 14.87 11.76 -0.41
CA ASN A 486 14.32 11.73 -1.76
C ASN A 486 13.82 13.12 -2.24
N MET A 487 14.57 14.16 -1.90
CA MET A 487 14.23 15.55 -2.21
C MET A 487 14.53 15.83 -3.67
N LYS A 488 13.56 16.37 -4.42
CA LYS A 488 13.70 16.62 -5.86
C LYS A 488 12.88 17.78 -6.37
N PHE A 489 13.33 18.35 -7.48
CA PHE A 489 12.47 19.08 -8.40
C PHE A 489 11.79 18.10 -9.35
N GLU A 490 10.53 18.34 -9.70
CA GLU A 490 9.75 17.51 -10.61
C GLU A 490 8.89 18.39 -11.51
N VAL A 491 8.83 18.03 -12.79
CA VAL A 491 7.84 18.53 -13.75
C VAL A 491 7.00 17.35 -14.18
N GLY A 492 5.69 17.49 -14.15
CA GLY A 492 4.77 16.43 -14.53
C GLY A 492 3.68 16.91 -15.49
N ILE A 493 3.26 16.01 -16.37
CA ILE A 493 2.13 16.18 -17.28
C ILE A 493 1.22 14.98 -17.09
N VAL A 494 -0.04 15.26 -16.78
CA VAL A 494 -1.08 14.25 -16.60
C VAL A 494 -2.19 14.48 -17.60
N ASN A 495 -2.62 13.43 -18.27
CA ASN A 495 -3.80 13.40 -19.13
C ASN A 495 -4.68 12.24 -18.68
N ARG A 496 -5.86 12.56 -18.13
CA ARG A 496 -6.86 11.60 -17.67
C ARG A 496 -8.14 11.81 -18.45
N SER A 497 -8.73 10.72 -18.94
CA SER A 497 -10.07 10.69 -19.52
C SER A 497 -10.89 9.60 -18.84
N PHE A 498 -12.10 9.95 -18.42
CA PHE A 498 -13.06 9.05 -17.80
C PHE A 498 -14.40 9.14 -18.52
N SER A 499 -14.98 8.01 -18.89
CA SER A 499 -16.24 7.99 -19.64
C SER A 499 -17.13 6.85 -19.20
N ASP A 500 -18.38 7.12 -18.87
CA ASP A 500 -19.41 6.12 -18.63
C ASP A 500 -20.56 6.28 -19.64
N LYS A 501 -21.76 5.73 -19.38
CA LYS A 501 -22.90 5.87 -20.30
C LYS A 501 -23.44 7.30 -20.38
N ASN A 502 -23.30 8.09 -19.32
CA ASN A 502 -24.00 9.36 -19.13
C ASN A 502 -23.05 10.56 -19.17
N SER A 503 -21.75 10.34 -18.92
CA SER A 503 -20.77 11.39 -18.66
C SER A 503 -19.44 11.13 -19.34
N PHE A 504 -18.76 12.22 -19.69
CA PHE A 504 -17.38 12.22 -20.19
C PHE A 504 -16.60 13.36 -19.52
N TYR A 505 -15.49 13.02 -18.89
CA TYR A 505 -14.63 13.95 -18.18
C TYR A 505 -13.19 13.84 -18.68
N GLU A 506 -12.54 14.99 -18.89
CA GLU A 506 -11.11 15.07 -19.16
C GLU A 506 -10.43 16.02 -18.18
N ASN A 507 -9.29 15.58 -17.65
CA ASN A 507 -8.42 16.38 -16.80
C ASN A 507 -7.02 16.34 -17.39
N GLN A 508 -6.52 17.51 -17.80
CA GLN A 508 -5.19 17.65 -18.39
C GLN A 508 -4.47 18.78 -17.70
N TYR A 509 -3.32 18.47 -17.10
CA TYR A 509 -2.57 19.46 -16.37
C TYR A 509 -1.07 19.23 -16.42
N ILE A 510 -0.35 20.35 -16.34
CA ILE A 510 1.08 20.41 -16.12
C ILE A 510 1.33 20.98 -14.72
N PHE A 511 2.33 20.45 -14.03
CA PHE A 511 2.73 20.95 -12.72
C PHE A 511 4.25 20.97 -12.55
N PHE A 512 4.70 21.83 -11.64
CA PHE A 512 6.07 21.95 -11.16
C PHE A 512 6.06 21.73 -9.66
N ALA A 513 6.92 20.86 -9.16
CA ALA A 513 7.00 20.52 -7.75
C ALA A 513 8.44 20.59 -7.21
N PHE A 514 8.56 21.02 -5.96
CA PHE A 514 9.74 20.84 -5.12
C PHE A 514 9.30 20.07 -3.87
N LYS A 515 9.77 18.84 -3.71
CA LYS A 515 9.21 17.92 -2.70
C LYS A 515 10.22 16.93 -2.12
N THR A 516 9.93 16.43 -0.93
CA THR A 516 10.50 15.23 -0.32
C THR A 516 9.56 14.03 -0.56
N ASP A 517 9.91 13.15 -1.50
CA ASP A 517 9.01 12.07 -1.96
C ASP A 517 9.24 10.78 -1.15
N LEU A 518 8.56 10.67 0.00
CA LEU A 518 8.73 9.56 0.94
C LEU A 518 7.55 8.58 0.98
N GLN A 519 6.39 8.98 0.46
CA GLN A 519 5.12 8.25 0.55
C GLN A 519 4.43 8.22 -0.81
N ASN A 520 3.59 7.21 -1.03
CA ASN A 520 2.76 7.13 -2.23
C ASN A 520 1.39 7.75 -1.99
N PHE A 521 0.92 8.47 -3.01
CA PHE A 521 -0.47 8.89 -3.15
C PHE A 521 -0.99 8.39 -4.50
N TYR A 522 -2.17 7.78 -4.48
CA TYR A 522 -2.79 7.17 -5.65
C TYR A 522 -3.94 8.05 -6.10
N TYR A 523 -3.74 8.76 -7.21
CA TYR A 523 -4.78 9.57 -7.86
C TYR A 523 -5.08 9.05 -9.27
N ASP A 524 -4.76 7.79 -9.52
CA ASP A 524 -4.82 7.15 -10.83
C ASP A 524 -5.91 6.09 -10.95
N PHE A 525 -7.04 6.34 -10.26
CA PHE A 525 -8.25 5.55 -10.30
C PHE A 525 -9.41 6.31 -10.95
#